data_AF-A0A258MFW9-F1
#
_entry.id   AF-A0A258MFW9-F1
#
_cell.length_a   1.000
_cell.length_b   1.000
_cell.length_c   1.000
_cell.angle_alpha   90.00
_cell.angle_beta   90.00
_cell.angle_gamma   90.00
#
_symmetry.space_group_name_H-M   'P 1'
#
loop_
_entity.id
_entity.type
_entity.pdbx_description
1 polymer ?
#
loop_
_entity_poly.entity_id
_entity_poly.type
_entity_poly.pdbx_seq_one_letter_code
_entity_poly.pdbx_strand_id
1 'polypeptide(L)'
;MTLIDRFIIEFDTALRSVVGGAHAHRPTPGSDKQSTALLDTKDREHAAGLMRVNHVGEVCAQALYQSQKLVARNPEIRQMLDHSGQEEMDHLAWCETRLQELGSHTSYLNPIWYVGSFAIGLAAGLAGDKWSLGFVAETEKQV
;
A
#
# COMPACT_ATOMS: atom_id res chain seq x y z
N MET A 1 23.63 6.06 -6.43
CA MET A 1 22.49 6.03 -7.38
C MET A 1 22.31 7.41 -7.99
N THR A 2 22.02 7.45 -9.29
CA THR A 2 21.70 8.69 -10.01
C THR A 2 20.25 9.10 -9.74
N LEU A 3 19.88 10.34 -10.11
CA LEU A 3 18.49 10.81 -10.02
C LEU A 3 17.55 10.01 -10.93
N ILE A 4 18.05 9.55 -12.08
CA ILE A 4 17.31 8.73 -13.03
C ILE A 4 17.02 7.36 -12.42
N ASP A 5 18.01 6.72 -11.79
CA ASP A 5 17.81 5.43 -11.12
C ASP A 5 16.71 5.51 -10.06
N ARG A 6 16.72 6.59 -9.26
CA ARG A 6 15.71 6.82 -8.23
C ARG A 6 14.33 7.02 -8.85
N PHE A 7 14.21 7.80 -9.92
CA PHE A 7 12.93 8.00 -10.59
C PHE A 7 12.37 6.68 -11.14
N ILE A 8 13.21 5.84 -11.75
CA ILE A 8 12.81 4.54 -12.28
C ILE A 8 12.27 3.64 -11.16
N ILE A 9 12.94 3.60 -10.01
CA ILE A 9 12.52 2.77 -8.87
C ILE A 9 11.20 3.24 -8.28
N GLU A 10 11.01 4.55 -8.10
CA GLU A 10 9.74 5.09 -7.56
C GLU A 10 8.59 4.87 -8.56
N PHE A 11 8.87 4.96 -9.86
CA PHE A 11 7.89 4.69 -10.90
C PHE A 11 7.51 3.19 -10.97
N ASP A 12 8.48 2.28 -10.87
CA ASP A 12 8.23 0.84 -10.75
C ASP A 12 7.39 0.51 -9.50
N THR A 13 7.72 1.13 -8.36
CA THR A 13 6.93 1.02 -7.12
C THR A 13 5.48 1.46 -7.34
N ALA A 14 5.26 2.61 -7.98
CA ALA A 14 3.93 3.10 -8.29
C ALA A 14 3.15 2.15 -9.22
N LEU A 15 3.81 1.64 -10.27
CA LEU A 15 3.21 0.69 -11.20
C LEU A 15 2.77 -0.60 -10.50
N ARG A 16 3.64 -1.19 -9.67
CA ARG A 16 3.31 -2.41 -8.90
C ARG A 16 2.14 -2.19 -7.96
N SER A 17 2.09 -1.03 -7.31
CA SER A 17 1.00 -0.68 -6.39
C SER A 17 -0.35 -0.58 -7.13
N VAL A 18 -0.34 -0.02 -8.35
CA VAL A 18 -1.57 0.27 -9.08
C VAL A 18 -2.06 -0.92 -9.90
N VAL A 19 -1.15 -1.52 -10.68
CA VAL A 19 -1.44 -2.56 -11.68
C VAL A 19 -1.39 -3.96 -11.07
N GLY A 20 -0.70 -4.10 -9.93
CA GLY A 20 -0.44 -5.36 -9.26
C GLY A 20 0.94 -5.91 -9.56
N GLY A 21 1.27 -7.07 -8.96
CA GLY A 21 2.61 -7.64 -9.03
C GLY A 21 3.54 -7.08 -7.95
N ALA A 22 2.97 -6.68 -6.82
CA ALA A 22 3.73 -6.49 -5.59
C ALA A 22 4.42 -7.80 -5.19
N HIS A 23 5.63 -7.67 -4.66
CA HIS A 23 6.42 -8.81 -4.21
C HIS A 23 6.65 -8.66 -2.72
N ALA A 24 6.20 -9.65 -1.95
CA ALA A 24 6.47 -9.69 -0.54
C ALA A 24 7.90 -10.19 -0.29
N HIS A 25 8.64 -9.48 0.56
CA HIS A 25 9.89 -9.93 1.15
C HIS A 25 9.65 -10.83 2.35
N ARG A 26 8.52 -10.66 3.04
CA ARG A 26 8.11 -11.46 4.20
C ARG A 26 7.09 -12.54 3.78
N PRO A 27 7.10 -13.72 4.45
CA PRO A 27 6.11 -14.75 4.20
C PRO A 27 4.71 -14.25 4.55
N THR A 28 3.70 -14.71 3.81
CA THR A 28 2.30 -14.39 4.09
C THR A 28 1.93 -14.87 5.50
N PRO A 29 1.36 -14.00 6.35
CA PRO A 29 0.97 -14.37 7.70
C PRO A 29 0.02 -15.58 7.71
N GLY A 30 0.35 -16.60 8.49
CA GLY A 30 -0.48 -17.81 8.61
C GLY A 30 -0.34 -18.81 7.46
N SER A 31 0.65 -18.67 6.57
CA SER A 31 0.97 -19.64 5.50
C SER A 31 1.15 -21.08 6.02
N ASP A 32 1.57 -21.23 7.26
CA ASP A 32 1.84 -22.54 7.89
C ASP A 32 0.54 -23.26 8.32
N LYS A 33 -0.61 -22.59 8.24
CA LYS A 33 -1.91 -23.12 8.62
C LYS A 33 -2.73 -23.38 7.36
N GLN A 34 -2.91 -24.65 7.00
CA GLN A 34 -3.90 -25.01 5.98
C GLN A 34 -5.31 -24.75 6.53
N SER A 35 -6.02 -23.78 5.94
CA SER A 35 -7.44 -23.60 6.19
C SER A 35 -8.21 -24.73 5.52
N THR A 36 -8.73 -25.65 6.31
CA THR A 36 -9.58 -26.77 5.84
C THR A 36 -11.06 -26.38 5.71
N ALA A 37 -11.44 -25.18 6.14
CA ALA A 37 -12.80 -24.68 6.06
C ALA A 37 -13.11 -24.16 4.65
N LEU A 38 -14.05 -24.81 3.97
CA LEU A 38 -14.64 -24.30 2.75
C LEU A 38 -15.65 -23.20 3.11
N LEU A 39 -15.42 -21.98 2.63
CA LEU A 39 -16.42 -20.91 2.69
C LEU A 39 -17.57 -21.23 1.75
N ASP A 40 -18.79 -20.89 2.15
CA ASP A 40 -19.89 -20.84 1.20
C ASP A 40 -19.65 -19.71 0.17
N THR A 41 -20.43 -19.72 -0.91
CA THR A 41 -20.23 -18.77 -2.01
C THR A 41 -20.45 -17.32 -1.57
N LYS A 42 -21.44 -17.07 -0.72
CA LYS A 42 -21.81 -15.73 -0.25
C LYS A 42 -20.75 -15.17 0.69
N ASP A 43 -20.25 -15.99 1.61
CA ASP A 43 -19.19 -15.62 2.54
C ASP A 43 -17.88 -15.35 1.78
N ARG A 44 -17.57 -16.15 0.76
CA ARG A 44 -16.40 -15.92 -0.11
C ARG A 44 -16.50 -14.59 -0.85
N GLU A 45 -17.64 -14.29 -1.47
CA GLU A 45 -17.88 -13.02 -2.17
C GLU A 45 -17.79 -11.82 -1.22
N HIS A 46 -18.36 -11.94 -0.02
CA HIS A 46 -18.29 -10.90 0.99
C HIS A 46 -16.85 -10.66 1.47
N ALA A 47 -16.12 -11.72 1.80
CA ALA A 47 -14.72 -11.66 2.19
C ALA A 47 -13.84 -11.05 1.08
N ALA A 48 -14.10 -11.39 -0.19
CA ALA A 48 -13.41 -10.79 -1.33
C ALA A 48 -13.69 -9.28 -1.43
N GLY A 49 -14.92 -8.85 -1.15
CA GLY A 49 -15.28 -7.43 -1.08
C GLY A 49 -14.46 -6.67 -0.01
N LEU A 50 -14.38 -7.22 1.20
CA LEU A 50 -13.58 -6.65 2.29
C LEU A 50 -12.09 -6.62 1.94
N MET A 51 -11.57 -7.69 1.35
CA MET A 51 -10.15 -7.75 0.96
C MET A 51 -9.81 -6.74 -0.14
N ARG A 52 -10.75 -6.42 -1.06
CA ARG A 52 -10.55 -5.34 -2.04
C ARG A 52 -10.45 -3.97 -1.35
N VAL A 53 -11.22 -3.74 -0.29
CA VAL A 53 -11.14 -2.50 0.50
C VAL A 53 -9.76 -2.41 1.18
N ASN A 54 -9.31 -3.49 1.83
CA ASN A 54 -7.97 -3.53 2.44
C ASN A 54 -6.88 -3.27 1.40
N HIS A 55 -6.91 -3.98 0.27
CA HIS A 55 -5.97 -3.75 -0.83
C HIS A 55 -5.94 -2.28 -1.28
N VAL A 56 -7.10 -1.63 -1.44
CA VAL A 56 -7.14 -0.20 -1.81
C VAL A 56 -6.55 0.68 -0.71
N GLY A 57 -6.74 0.31 0.56
CA GLY A 57 -6.05 0.94 1.70
C GLY A 57 -4.54 0.92 1.52
N GLU A 58 -3.96 -0.24 1.23
CA GLU A 58 -2.51 -0.38 1.01
C GLU A 58 -2.02 0.45 -0.19
N VAL A 59 -2.78 0.49 -1.29
CA VAL A 59 -2.49 1.35 -2.45
C VAL A 59 -2.44 2.83 -2.05
N CYS A 60 -3.37 3.26 -1.22
CA CYS A 60 -3.43 4.64 -0.73
C CYS A 60 -2.25 4.96 0.19
N ALA A 61 -1.94 4.07 1.14
CA ALA A 61 -0.82 4.22 2.06
C ALA A 61 0.51 4.34 1.31
N GLN A 62 0.73 3.48 0.31
CA GLN A 62 1.93 3.52 -0.53
C GLN A 62 2.08 4.86 -1.26
N ALA A 63 0.99 5.37 -1.83
CA ALA A 63 0.98 6.66 -2.51
C ALA A 63 1.26 7.83 -1.55
N LEU A 64 0.71 7.78 -0.33
CA LEU A 64 0.93 8.77 0.72
C LEU A 64 2.39 8.79 1.15
N TYR A 65 2.97 7.63 1.48
CA TYR A 65 4.35 7.55 1.92
C TYR A 65 5.32 7.97 0.82
N GLN A 66 5.09 7.51 -0.42
CA GLN A 66 5.94 7.91 -1.55
C GLN A 66 5.92 9.42 -1.75
N SER A 67 4.74 10.05 -1.79
CA SER A 67 4.61 11.49 -2.03
C SER A 67 5.18 12.34 -0.89
N GLN A 68 4.92 11.99 0.36
CA GLN A 68 5.50 12.69 1.51
C GLN A 68 7.03 12.56 1.55
N LYS A 69 7.57 11.38 1.22
CA LYS A 69 9.02 11.11 1.17
C LYS A 69 9.75 12.01 0.19
N LEU A 70 9.09 12.45 -0.89
CA LEU A 70 9.69 13.35 -1.88
C LEU A 70 9.96 14.75 -1.34
N VAL A 71 9.16 15.22 -0.38
CA VAL A 71 9.19 16.60 0.13
C VAL A 71 9.60 16.69 1.60
N ALA A 72 9.77 15.55 2.28
CA ALA A 72 10.25 15.45 3.65
C ALA A 72 11.62 16.14 3.81
N ARG A 73 11.74 17.01 4.82
CA ARG A 73 12.97 17.78 5.10
C ARG A 73 13.85 17.07 6.12
N ASN A 74 13.23 16.42 7.11
CA ASN A 74 13.95 15.63 8.09
C ASN A 74 14.37 14.26 7.50
N PRO A 75 15.68 13.92 7.51
CA PRO A 75 16.16 12.62 7.03
C PRO A 75 15.59 11.43 7.80
N GLU A 76 15.30 11.56 9.10
CA GLU A 76 14.72 10.50 9.92
C GLU A 76 13.29 10.17 9.47
N ILE A 77 12.46 11.19 9.23
CA ILE A 77 11.10 11.02 8.72
C ILE A 77 11.15 10.39 7.33
N ARG A 78 12.08 10.81 6.49
CA ARG A 78 12.25 10.25 5.16
C ARG A 78 12.61 8.76 5.22
N GLN A 79 13.46 8.35 6.15
CA GLN A 79 13.82 6.95 6.36
C GLN A 79 12.64 6.14 6.90
N MET A 80 11.87 6.71 7.84
CA MET A 80 10.65 6.10 8.36
C MET A 80 9.63 5.85 7.23
N LEU A 81 9.33 6.85 6.40
CA LEU A 81 8.42 6.72 5.26
C LEU A 81 8.90 5.68 4.23
N ASP A 82 10.22 5.57 4.04
CA ASP A 82 10.80 4.54 3.16
C ASP A 82 10.61 3.14 3.75
N HIS A 83 10.78 2.99 5.06
CA HIS A 83 10.53 1.74 5.76
C HIS A 83 9.05 1.34 5.73
N SER A 84 8.14 2.26 6.09
CA SER A 84 6.70 2.02 6.03
C SER A 84 6.28 1.61 4.62
N GLY A 85 6.77 2.29 3.58
CA GLY A 85 6.47 1.92 2.20
C GLY A 85 7.03 0.57 1.74
N GLN A 86 8.03 0.01 2.43
CA GLN A 86 8.47 -1.37 2.20
C GLN A 86 7.52 -2.37 2.86
N GLU A 87 7.04 -2.06 4.07
CA GLU A 87 6.09 -2.92 4.78
C GLU A 87 4.73 -2.99 4.05
N GLU A 88 4.22 -1.87 3.55
CA GLU A 88 2.96 -1.87 2.79
C GLU A 88 3.07 -2.62 1.46
N MET A 89 4.26 -2.71 0.86
CA MET A 89 4.46 -3.53 -0.34
C MET A 89 4.24 -5.02 -0.05
N ASP A 90 4.67 -5.49 1.14
CA ASP A 90 4.37 -6.85 1.59
C ASP A 90 2.86 -7.04 1.80
N HIS A 91 2.21 -6.07 2.47
CA HIS A 91 0.77 -6.11 2.73
C HIS A 91 -0.04 -6.15 1.43
N LEU A 92 0.35 -5.34 0.45
CA LEU A 92 -0.29 -5.28 -0.86
C LEU A 92 -0.15 -6.62 -1.60
N ALA A 93 1.03 -7.24 -1.58
CA ALA A 93 1.26 -8.57 -2.15
C ALA A 93 0.43 -9.66 -1.44
N TRP A 94 0.28 -9.60 -0.12
CA TRP A 94 -0.56 -10.54 0.63
C TRP A 94 -2.05 -10.35 0.30
N CYS A 95 -2.51 -9.11 0.19
CA CYS A 95 -3.88 -8.80 -0.22
C CYS A 95 -4.18 -9.29 -1.64
N GLU A 96 -3.25 -9.08 -2.58
CA GLU A 96 -3.34 -9.60 -3.96
C GLU A 96 -3.46 -11.12 -3.97
N THR A 97 -2.56 -11.81 -3.27
CA THR A 97 -2.58 -13.28 -3.15
C THR A 97 -3.91 -13.75 -2.59
N ARG A 98 -4.40 -13.09 -1.52
CA ARG A 98 -5.65 -13.49 -0.89
C ARG A 98 -6.88 -13.24 -1.78
N LEU A 99 -6.89 -12.17 -2.58
CA LEU A 99 -7.93 -11.96 -3.58
C LEU A 99 -7.95 -13.04 -4.65
N GLN A 100 -6.78 -13.51 -5.10
CA GLN A 100 -6.67 -14.61 -6.05
C GLN A 100 -7.19 -15.93 -5.45
N GLU A 101 -6.83 -16.24 -4.20
CA GLU A 101 -7.34 -17.41 -3.46
C GLU A 101 -8.87 -17.39 -3.30
N LEU A 102 -9.46 -16.19 -3.15
CA LEU A 102 -10.91 -16.00 -3.08
C LEU A 102 -11.59 -16.00 -4.47
N GLY A 103 -10.83 -16.12 -5.57
CA GLY A 103 -11.34 -16.08 -6.93
C GLY A 103 -11.83 -14.69 -7.38
N SER A 104 -11.21 -13.64 -6.84
CA SER A 104 -11.55 -12.23 -7.08
C SER A 104 -10.38 -11.48 -7.74
N HIS A 105 -10.60 -10.20 -8.02
CA HIS A 105 -9.63 -9.27 -8.58
C HIS A 105 -9.39 -8.08 -7.63
N THR A 106 -8.35 -7.29 -7.89
CA THR A 106 -8.06 -5.99 -7.24
C THR A 106 -8.98 -4.89 -7.78
N SER A 107 -9.04 -3.72 -7.15
CA SER A 107 -9.92 -2.65 -7.61
C SER A 107 -9.48 -2.05 -8.95
N TYR A 108 -10.41 -1.93 -9.90
CA TYR A 108 -10.17 -1.25 -11.18
C TYR A 108 -9.90 0.25 -11.03
N LEU A 109 -10.26 0.82 -9.89
CA LEU A 109 -10.08 2.24 -9.58
C LEU A 109 -8.75 2.52 -8.86
N ASN A 110 -7.86 1.53 -8.70
CA ASN A 110 -6.54 1.71 -8.11
C ASN A 110 -5.78 2.95 -8.64
N PRO A 111 -5.77 3.24 -9.97
CA PRO A 111 -5.09 4.44 -10.47
C PRO A 111 -5.65 5.75 -9.88
N ILE A 112 -6.97 5.83 -9.70
CA ILE A 112 -7.63 7.02 -9.15
C ILE A 112 -7.30 7.17 -7.68
N TRP A 113 -7.39 6.07 -6.91
CA TRP A 113 -7.05 6.06 -5.49
C TRP A 113 -5.59 6.43 -5.25
N TYR A 114 -4.68 5.86 -6.04
CA TYR A 114 -3.27 6.17 -5.96
C TYR A 114 -2.98 7.64 -6.24
N VAL A 115 -3.48 8.19 -7.35
CA VAL A 115 -3.26 9.60 -7.72
C VAL A 115 -3.85 10.55 -6.68
N GLY A 116 -5.06 10.27 -6.17
CA GLY A 116 -5.70 11.07 -5.13
C GLY A 116 -4.90 11.09 -3.84
N SER A 117 -4.51 9.91 -3.36
CA SER A 117 -3.72 9.76 -2.14
C SER A 117 -2.32 10.36 -2.28
N PHE A 118 -1.68 10.22 -3.45
CA PHE A 118 -0.40 10.86 -3.76
C PHE A 118 -0.52 12.40 -3.71
N ALA A 119 -1.57 12.98 -4.30
CA ALA A 119 -1.79 14.42 -4.27
C ALA A 119 -2.00 14.95 -2.85
N ILE A 120 -2.78 14.22 -2.04
CA ILE A 120 -3.01 14.55 -0.62
C ILE A 120 -1.70 14.46 0.17
N GLY A 121 -0.93 13.38 0.01
CA GLY A 121 0.33 13.20 0.71
C GLY A 121 1.36 14.25 0.33
N LEU A 122 1.46 14.60 -0.96
CA LEU A 122 2.33 15.68 -1.42
C LEU A 122 1.94 17.02 -0.80
N ALA A 123 0.65 17.34 -0.76
CA ALA A 123 0.17 18.58 -0.14
C ALA A 123 0.46 18.61 1.37
N ALA A 124 0.25 17.51 2.08
CA ALA A 124 0.57 17.39 3.51
C ALA A 124 2.06 17.53 3.79
N GLY A 125 2.91 16.88 2.98
CA GLY A 125 4.37 16.97 3.11
C GLY A 125 4.90 18.38 2.81
N LEU A 126 4.33 19.07 1.82
CA LEU A 126 4.68 20.46 1.52
C LEU A 126 4.26 21.43 2.63
N ALA A 127 3.14 21.17 3.31
CA ALA A 127 2.70 21.93 4.49
C ALA A 127 3.64 21.74 5.70
N GLY A 128 4.42 20.66 5.72
CA GLY A 128 5.57 20.46 6.61
C GLY A 128 5.54 19.14 7.39
N ASP A 129 6.73 18.71 7.80
CA ASP A 129 6.99 17.42 8.46
C ASP A 129 6.05 17.09 9.64
N LYS A 130 5.62 18.08 10.45
CA LYS A 130 4.68 17.87 11.57
C LYS A 130 3.27 17.52 11.12
N TRP A 131 2.79 18.14 10.03
CA TRP A 131 1.47 17.83 9.46
C TRP A 131 1.50 16.48 8.75
N SER A 132 2.62 16.18 8.07
CA SER A 132 2.90 14.86 7.50
C SER A 132 2.80 13.75 8.55
N LEU A 133 3.54 13.89 9.67
CA LEU A 133 3.52 12.92 10.77
C LEU A 133 2.16 12.83 11.46
N GLY A 134 1.47 13.96 11.64
CA GLY A 134 0.11 13.95 12.19
C GLY A 134 -0.87 13.17 11.32
N PHE A 135 -0.73 13.27 10.00
CA PHE A 135 -1.56 12.51 9.06
C PHE A 135 -1.21 11.02 9.08
N VAL A 136 0.09 10.66 9.04
CA VAL A 136 0.56 9.26 9.11
C VAL A 136 0.14 8.60 10.43
N ALA A 137 0.31 9.29 11.56
CA ALA A 137 -0.09 8.77 12.86
C ALA A 137 -1.61 8.58 12.99
N GLU A 138 -2.41 9.35 12.24
CA GLU A 138 -3.87 9.17 12.20
C GLU A 138 -4.26 8.02 11.28
N THR A 139 -3.56 7.81 10.16
CA THR A 139 -3.80 6.65 9.29
C THR A 139 -3.42 5.34 9.98
N GLU A 140 -2.31 5.29 10.72
CA GLU A 140 -1.88 4.10 11.47
C GLU A 140 -2.77 3.78 12.68
N LYS A 141 -3.48 4.76 13.24
CA LYS A 141 -4.42 4.52 14.36
C LYS A 141 -5.73 3.84 13.96
N GLN A 142 -6.06 3.87 12.67
CA GLN A 142 -7.35 3.39 12.15
C GLN A 142 -7.25 2.04 11.43
N VAL A 143 -6.07 1.44 11.39
CA VAL A 143 -5.79 0.05 10.96
C VAL A 143 -5.39 -0.80 12.17
#